data_AF-X0XJ86-F1
#
_entry.id   AF-X0XJ86-F1
#
_cell.length_a   1.000
_cell.length_b   1.000
_cell.length_c   1.000
_cell.angle_alpha   90.00
_cell.angle_beta   90.00
_cell.angle_gamma   90.00
#
_symmetry.space_group_name_H-M   'P 1'
#
loop_
_entity.id
_entity.type
_entity.pdbx_description
1 polymer ?
#
loop_
_entity_poly.entity_id
_entity_poly.type
_entity_poly.pdbx_seq_one_letter_code
_entity_poly.pdbx_strand_id
1 'polypeptide(L)'
;MLEGETIVGDDIAYLRKIDGKIRAVNVERGIFGIIKDVNSEGDPTIYEALTAPGEIIFSNVLVTDKNQPYWIGKGGEAPTKGINYSGYWYIGKTDGSYEEITPSHKNARYTVRLSTLKNADPHFDNPEGVAISGIIYGGRDSDTSVPVEQSFDWVHGMLTKAATIESETTSATLGQEGVKKFNLMANLDFLSMPLGKYIMNNVKFIKGVENPPVIFSVNYFLKDKYGNYISGMKDK
;
A
#
# COMPACT_ATOMS: atom_id res chain seq x y z
N MET A 1 7.25 -6.40 -1.29
CA MET A 1 7.09 -6.89 -2.68
C MET A 1 7.62 -8.31 -2.74
N LEU A 2 6.94 -9.20 -3.45
CA LEU A 2 7.35 -10.59 -3.63
C LEU A 2 8.70 -10.66 -4.35
N GLU A 3 9.56 -11.57 -3.90
CA GLU A 3 10.88 -11.76 -4.48
C GLU A 3 10.76 -12.27 -5.93
N GLY A 4 11.43 -11.59 -6.87
CA GLY A 4 11.38 -11.91 -8.29
C GLY A 4 10.31 -11.17 -9.10
N GLU A 5 9.39 -10.45 -8.45
CA GLU A 5 8.35 -9.67 -9.13
C GLU A 5 8.80 -8.24 -9.47
N THR A 6 8.27 -7.72 -10.57
CA THR A 6 8.48 -6.35 -11.05
C THR A 6 7.27 -5.45 -10.74
N ILE A 7 7.52 -4.14 -10.64
CA ILE A 7 6.49 -3.16 -10.29
C ILE A 7 6.14 -2.23 -11.46
N VAL A 8 4.84 -2.15 -11.78
CA VAL A 8 4.28 -1.19 -12.76
C VAL A 8 3.78 0.08 -12.05
N GLY A 9 3.24 -0.04 -10.84
CA GLY A 9 2.77 1.05 -9.98
C GLY A 9 2.36 0.52 -8.61
N ASP A 10 2.20 1.39 -7.62
CA ASP A 10 1.88 1.02 -6.23
C ASP A 10 0.52 1.52 -5.72
N ASP A 11 -0.08 2.54 -6.33
CA ASP A 11 -1.32 3.15 -5.83
C ASP A 11 -2.44 3.16 -6.87
N ILE A 12 -2.23 3.78 -8.05
CA ILE A 12 -3.31 3.99 -9.02
C ILE A 12 -3.13 3.18 -10.32
N ALA A 13 -4.15 2.38 -10.66
CA ALA A 13 -4.23 1.67 -11.94
C ALA A 13 -5.46 2.11 -12.76
N TYR A 14 -5.24 2.46 -14.04
CA TYR A 14 -6.32 2.70 -15.00
C TYR A 14 -6.50 1.49 -15.91
N LEU A 15 -7.69 0.88 -15.86
CA LEU A 15 -8.00 -0.32 -16.62
C LEU A 15 -8.86 0.01 -17.85
N ARG A 16 -8.53 -0.58 -19.00
CA ARG A 16 -9.35 -0.53 -20.22
C ARG A 16 -9.46 -1.90 -20.87
N LYS A 17 -10.53 -2.05 -21.66
CA LYS A 17 -10.68 -3.14 -22.60
C LYS A 17 -10.03 -2.76 -23.93
N ILE A 18 -9.04 -3.53 -24.36
CA ILE A 18 -8.33 -3.37 -25.63
C ILE A 18 -8.24 -4.77 -26.24
N ASP A 19 -8.77 -4.94 -27.46
CA ASP A 19 -8.74 -6.20 -28.21
C ASP A 19 -9.23 -7.42 -27.42
N GLY A 20 -10.37 -7.28 -26.74
CA GLY A 20 -10.99 -8.37 -25.97
C GLY A 20 -10.25 -8.73 -24.67
N LYS A 21 -9.20 -7.98 -24.29
CA LYS A 21 -8.44 -8.15 -23.05
C LYS A 21 -8.55 -6.92 -22.16
N ILE A 22 -8.40 -7.12 -20.86
CA ILE A 22 -8.26 -6.01 -19.91
C ILE A 22 -6.78 -5.68 -19.77
N ARG A 23 -6.44 -4.41 -19.98
CA ARG A 23 -5.09 -3.89 -19.78
C ARG A 23 -5.10 -2.79 -18.75
N ALA A 24 -4.00 -2.65 -18.00
CA ALA A 24 -3.82 -1.55 -17.07
C ALA A 24 -2.57 -0.74 -17.38
N VAL A 25 -2.64 0.53 -17.04
CA VAL A 25 -1.49 1.44 -16.95
C VAL A 25 -1.42 2.01 -15.54
N ASN A 26 -0.20 2.25 -15.07
CA ASN A 26 0.03 3.18 -13.98
C ASN A 26 -0.07 4.61 -14.55
N VAL A 27 -0.84 5.47 -13.88
CA VAL A 27 -1.01 6.88 -14.28
C VAL A 27 -0.07 7.84 -13.55
N GLU A 28 0.76 7.29 -12.66
CA GLU A 28 1.72 8.01 -11.85
C GLU A 28 3.15 7.85 -12.38
N ARG A 29 4.05 8.72 -11.91
CA ARG A 29 5.47 8.74 -12.31
C ARG A 29 6.42 8.28 -11.21
N GLY A 30 5.90 8.03 -10.02
CA GLY A 30 6.67 7.78 -8.83
C GLY A 30 5.80 7.23 -7.73
N ILE A 31 6.43 7.04 -6.58
CA ILE A 31 5.83 6.47 -5.38
C ILE A 31 5.72 7.56 -4.34
N PHE A 32 4.58 7.63 -3.66
CA PHE A 32 4.37 8.48 -2.49
C PHE A 32 4.07 7.63 -1.25
N GLY A 33 5.05 6.83 -0.85
CA GLY A 33 4.89 5.79 0.16
C GLY A 33 5.02 6.31 1.59
N ILE A 34 4.34 5.64 2.52
CA ILE A 34 4.59 5.78 3.97
C ILE A 34 5.98 5.22 4.25
N ILE A 35 6.85 6.01 4.89
CA ILE A 35 8.23 5.61 5.16
C ILE A 35 8.39 4.86 6.47
N LYS A 36 7.41 4.95 7.38
CA LYS A 36 7.46 4.31 8.68
C LYS A 36 7.72 2.81 8.49
N ASP A 37 8.68 2.29 9.26
CA ASP A 37 9.07 0.88 9.30
C ASP A 37 9.78 0.36 8.04
N VAL A 38 9.99 1.17 7.00
CA VAL A 38 10.83 0.82 5.84
C VAL A 38 12.28 0.61 6.29
N ASN A 39 12.81 -0.60 6.06
CA ASN A 39 14.17 -1.00 6.46
C ASN A 39 14.76 -2.05 5.51
N SER A 40 16.05 -2.38 5.70
CA SER A 40 16.79 -3.30 4.84
C SER A 40 16.31 -4.75 4.86
N GLU A 41 15.64 -5.19 5.92
CA GLU A 41 15.14 -6.56 6.05
C GLU A 41 13.72 -6.69 5.48
N GLY A 42 12.86 -5.73 5.82
CA GLY A 42 11.45 -5.73 5.48
C GLY A 42 11.15 -5.27 4.05
N ASP A 43 11.86 -4.23 3.61
CA ASP A 43 11.58 -3.53 2.35
C ASP A 43 12.89 -3.23 1.59
N PRO A 44 13.72 -4.25 1.30
CA PRO A 44 15.09 -4.06 0.80
C PRO A 44 15.17 -3.18 -0.45
N THR A 45 14.26 -3.37 -1.41
CA THR A 45 14.26 -2.61 -2.67
C THR A 45 13.94 -1.12 -2.47
N ILE A 46 12.98 -0.82 -1.58
CA ILE A 46 12.63 0.57 -1.25
C ILE A 46 13.75 1.17 -0.40
N TYR A 47 14.22 0.46 0.62
CA TYR A 47 15.30 0.92 1.49
C TYR A 47 16.58 1.24 0.71
N GLU A 48 16.95 0.38 -0.23
CA GLU A 48 18.10 0.65 -1.12
C GLU A 48 17.87 1.91 -1.95
N ALA A 49 16.71 2.06 -2.60
CA ALA A 49 16.39 3.26 -3.37
C ALA A 49 16.43 4.54 -2.52
N LEU A 50 16.01 4.47 -1.25
CA LEU A 50 16.00 5.61 -0.33
C LEU A 50 17.36 5.94 0.29
N THR A 51 18.33 5.03 0.23
CA THR A 51 19.67 5.20 0.84
C THR A 51 20.80 5.29 -0.18
N ALA A 52 20.53 4.98 -1.44
CA ALA A 52 21.44 5.21 -2.55
C ALA A 52 21.50 6.70 -2.94
N PRO A 53 22.60 7.16 -3.59
CA PRO A 53 22.64 8.47 -4.20
C PRO A 53 21.51 8.65 -5.23
N GLY A 54 20.70 9.69 -5.09
CA GLY A 54 19.57 9.95 -5.99
C GLY A 54 18.68 11.10 -5.54
N GLU A 55 17.68 11.43 -6.37
CA GLU A 55 16.67 12.44 -6.07
C GLU A 55 15.50 11.83 -5.29
N ILE A 56 15.40 12.17 -4.01
CA ILE A 56 14.33 11.72 -3.12
C ILE A 56 13.84 12.92 -2.31
N ILE A 57 12.53 13.04 -2.16
CA ILE A 57 11.93 14.02 -1.26
C ILE A 57 11.41 13.28 -0.03
N PHE A 58 11.90 13.66 1.15
CA PHE A 58 11.40 13.14 2.42
C PHE A 58 10.49 14.17 3.08
N SER A 59 9.32 13.73 3.55
CA SER A 59 8.35 14.58 4.24
C SER A 59 8.14 14.13 5.67
N ASN A 60 8.26 15.06 6.62
CA ASN A 60 8.03 14.85 8.06
C ASN A 60 8.93 13.79 8.73
N VAL A 61 10.15 13.64 8.25
CA VAL A 61 11.20 12.82 8.88
C VAL A 61 12.13 13.66 9.77
N LEU A 62 12.98 13.01 10.57
CA LEU A 62 14.08 13.67 11.25
C LEU A 62 15.21 13.95 10.25
N VAL A 63 15.79 15.14 10.30
CA VAL A 63 17.06 15.48 9.64
C VAL A 63 18.10 15.69 10.72
N THR A 64 19.16 14.89 10.70
CA THR A 64 20.25 14.95 11.68
C THR A 64 21.18 16.14 11.43
N ASP A 65 22.05 16.46 12.39
CA ASP A 65 23.11 17.50 12.23
C ASP A 65 24.06 17.22 11.05
N LYS A 66 24.09 15.99 10.53
CA LYS A 66 24.85 15.58 9.34
C LYS A 66 24.04 15.65 8.04
N ASN A 67 22.87 16.30 8.05
CA ASN A 67 21.91 16.36 6.94
C ASN A 67 21.46 14.98 6.43
N GLN A 68 21.37 13.98 7.32
CA GLN A 68 20.88 12.64 6.97
C GLN A 68 19.44 12.45 7.45
N PRO A 69 18.55 11.89 6.63
CA PRO A 69 17.18 11.58 7.03
C PRO A 69 17.14 10.35 7.96
N TYR A 70 16.26 10.39 8.95
CA TYR A 70 15.97 9.28 9.83
C TYR A 70 14.46 9.19 10.12
N TRP A 71 13.94 7.96 10.19
CA TRP A 71 12.54 7.68 10.45
C TRP A 71 12.37 6.50 11.40
N ILE A 72 11.17 6.38 11.96
CA ILE A 72 10.81 5.25 12.83
C ILE A 72 10.98 3.95 12.05
N GLY A 73 11.73 3.01 12.63
CA GLY A 73 11.94 1.69 12.06
C GLY A 73 12.98 1.62 10.94
N LYS A 74 13.70 2.72 10.62
CA LYS A 74 14.79 2.74 9.61
C LYS A 74 15.89 1.68 9.86
N GLY A 75 16.10 1.31 11.13
CA GLY A 75 17.25 0.50 11.57
C GLY A 75 18.52 1.34 11.78
N GLY A 76 19.57 0.69 12.28
CA GLY A 76 20.84 1.33 12.65
C GLY A 76 20.78 2.09 13.99
N GLU A 77 21.82 2.87 14.29
CA GLU A 77 21.89 3.66 15.50
C GLU A 77 20.91 4.85 15.42
N ALA A 78 20.00 4.94 16.40
CA ALA A 78 19.02 6.01 16.46
C ALA A 78 19.68 7.36 16.82
N PRO A 79 19.45 8.43 16.03
CA PRO A 79 19.95 9.75 16.37
C PRO A 79 19.38 10.28 17.68
N THR A 80 20.20 11.02 18.43
CA THR A 80 19.79 11.60 19.72
C THR A 80 19.09 12.96 19.58
N LYS A 81 19.28 13.64 18.45
CA LYS A 81 18.74 14.98 18.15
C LYS A 81 18.76 15.30 16.65
N GLY A 82 18.04 16.35 16.27
CA GLY A 82 18.04 16.92 14.91
C GLY A 82 16.86 17.89 14.72
N ILE A 83 16.39 18.03 13.48
CA ILE A 83 15.20 18.82 13.14
C ILE A 83 14.15 17.90 12.53
N ASN A 84 12.91 17.93 13.03
CA ASN A 84 11.79 17.20 12.44
C ASN A 84 10.57 18.11 12.27
N TYR A 85 9.41 17.50 12.02
CA TYR A 85 8.12 18.18 11.84
C TYR A 85 7.69 19.07 13.03
N SER A 86 8.31 18.91 14.21
CA SER A 86 8.08 19.73 15.42
C SER A 86 9.14 20.82 15.64
N GLY A 87 10.04 21.06 14.69
CA GLY A 87 11.23 21.89 14.84
C GLY A 87 12.41 21.11 15.43
N TYR A 88 13.22 21.75 16.28
CA TYR A 88 14.34 21.09 16.94
C TYR A 88 13.85 19.94 17.83
N TRP A 89 14.41 18.74 17.63
CA TRP A 89 13.99 17.50 18.25
C TRP A 89 15.15 16.82 18.98
N TYR A 90 14.84 16.10 20.06
CA TYR A 90 15.76 15.27 20.83
C TYR A 90 14.99 14.09 21.45
N ILE A 91 15.69 13.01 21.82
CA ILE A 91 15.07 11.83 22.45
C ILE A 91 14.28 12.24 23.71
N GLY A 92 13.04 11.79 23.81
CA GLY A 92 12.16 12.10 24.94
C GLY A 92 11.51 13.49 24.88
N LYS A 93 11.63 14.23 23.76
CA LYS A 93 10.85 15.45 23.55
C LYS A 93 9.36 15.10 23.53
N THR A 94 8.56 15.82 24.31
CA THR A 94 7.10 15.70 24.31
C THR A 94 6.43 16.93 23.71
N ASP A 95 5.17 16.79 23.33
CA ASP A 95 4.31 17.91 22.96
C ASP A 95 3.63 18.55 24.19
N GLY A 96 2.73 19.51 23.95
CA GLY A 96 1.99 20.21 25.01
C GLY A 96 1.00 19.32 25.78
N SER A 97 0.74 18.09 25.31
CA SER A 97 -0.07 17.07 25.98
C SER A 97 0.77 16.02 26.69
N TYR A 98 2.09 16.19 26.77
CA TYR A 98 3.04 15.21 27.33
C TYR A 98 3.15 13.91 26.53
N GLU A 99 2.69 13.89 25.28
CA GLU A 99 2.87 12.76 24.39
C GLU A 99 4.25 12.83 23.73
N GLU A 100 4.91 11.68 23.56
CA GLU A 100 6.24 11.62 22.96
C GLU A 100 6.18 12.02 21.47
N ILE A 101 7.01 12.99 21.10
CA ILE A 101 7.27 13.34 19.71
C ILE A 101 8.32 12.38 19.18
N THR A 102 7.94 11.59 18.19
CA THR A 102 8.84 10.61 17.56
C THR A 102 9.78 11.25 16.53
N PRO A 103 10.89 10.57 16.15
CA PRO A 103 11.83 11.09 15.15
C PRO A 103 11.16 11.51 13.83
N SER A 104 10.24 10.70 13.32
CA SER A 104 9.39 11.03 12.17
C SER A 104 7.91 10.99 12.54
N HIS A 105 7.07 11.66 11.77
CA HIS A 105 5.62 11.55 11.92
C HIS A 105 5.13 10.14 11.53
N LYS A 106 4.04 9.65 12.13
CA LYS A 106 3.49 8.30 11.80
C LYS A 106 3.08 8.16 10.33
N ASN A 107 2.67 9.26 9.70
CA ASN A 107 2.36 9.37 8.26
C ASN A 107 3.49 10.11 7.50
N ALA A 108 4.74 10.04 7.95
CA ALA A 108 5.88 10.53 7.19
C ALA A 108 6.01 9.78 5.86
N ARG A 109 6.46 10.49 4.82
CA ARG A 109 6.43 10.00 3.43
C ARG A 109 7.80 10.11 2.77
N TYR A 110 8.02 9.24 1.80
CA TYR A 110 9.04 9.42 0.79
C TYR A 110 8.37 9.63 -0.57
N THR A 111 8.97 10.48 -1.40
CA THR A 111 8.61 10.65 -2.80
C THR A 111 9.82 10.31 -3.64
N VAL A 112 9.67 9.32 -4.53
CA VAL A 112 10.75 8.86 -5.42
C VAL A 112 10.19 8.53 -6.79
N ARG A 113 11.01 8.67 -7.85
CA ARG A 113 10.62 8.20 -9.19
C ARG A 113 10.53 6.67 -9.20
N LEU A 114 9.56 6.12 -9.91
CA LEU A 114 9.38 4.68 -10.00
C LEU A 114 10.61 4.01 -10.64
N SER A 115 11.22 4.68 -11.63
CA SER A 115 12.45 4.25 -12.31
C SER A 115 13.68 4.15 -11.40
N THR A 116 13.64 4.70 -10.18
CA THR A 116 14.72 4.53 -9.20
C THR A 116 14.70 3.13 -8.58
N LEU A 117 13.55 2.46 -8.57
CA LEU A 117 13.46 1.10 -8.07
C LEU A 117 14.11 0.12 -9.04
N LYS A 118 15.01 -0.73 -8.52
CA LYS A 118 15.69 -1.77 -9.33
C LYS A 118 14.74 -2.78 -9.95
N ASN A 119 13.57 -2.98 -9.37
CA ASN A 119 12.55 -3.90 -9.87
C ASN A 119 11.44 -3.20 -10.65
N ALA A 120 11.62 -1.95 -11.09
CA ALA A 120 10.67 -1.31 -11.99
C ALA A 120 10.49 -2.17 -13.25
N ASP A 121 9.24 -2.47 -13.59
CA ASP A 121 8.90 -3.31 -14.74
C ASP A 121 9.32 -2.62 -16.05
N PRO A 122 9.97 -3.30 -17.01
CA PRO A 122 10.36 -2.65 -18.27
C PRO A 122 9.18 -2.06 -19.06
N HIS A 123 7.95 -2.47 -18.76
CA HIS A 123 6.71 -1.96 -19.34
C HIS A 123 5.95 -1.00 -18.42
N PHE A 124 6.54 -0.49 -17.33
CA PHE A 124 5.84 0.41 -16.38
C PHE A 124 5.28 1.67 -17.05
N ASP A 125 5.91 2.16 -18.13
CA ASP A 125 5.51 3.33 -18.91
C ASP A 125 5.02 2.97 -20.33
N ASN A 126 4.62 1.71 -20.54
CA ASN A 126 4.10 1.25 -21.83
C ASN A 126 2.72 1.88 -22.10
N PRO A 127 2.54 2.68 -23.17
CA PRO A 127 1.27 3.34 -23.46
C PRO A 127 0.14 2.35 -23.78
N GLU A 128 0.48 1.14 -24.24
CA GLU A 128 -0.49 0.06 -24.49
C GLU A 128 -0.89 -0.68 -23.20
N GLY A 129 -0.21 -0.40 -22.08
CA GLY A 129 -0.41 -1.06 -20.80
C GLY A 129 -0.06 -2.54 -20.79
N VAL A 130 -0.19 -3.14 -19.60
CA VAL A 130 0.05 -4.56 -19.35
C VAL A 130 -1.27 -5.32 -19.25
N ALA A 131 -1.30 -6.54 -19.78
CA ALA A 131 -2.50 -7.37 -19.70
C ALA A 131 -2.74 -7.85 -18.26
N ILE A 132 -3.98 -7.74 -17.79
CA ILE A 132 -4.36 -8.15 -16.43
C ILE A 132 -4.90 -9.58 -16.48
N SER A 133 -4.27 -10.45 -15.69
CA SER A 133 -4.68 -11.87 -15.58
C SER A 133 -5.45 -12.16 -14.29
N GLY A 134 -5.26 -11.34 -13.26
CA GLY A 134 -6.01 -11.43 -12.01
C GLY A 134 -6.12 -10.10 -11.30
N ILE A 135 -7.10 -9.99 -10.41
CA ILE A 135 -7.31 -8.85 -9.52
C ILE A 135 -7.40 -9.39 -8.10
N ILE A 136 -6.66 -8.79 -7.19
CA ILE A 136 -6.58 -9.20 -5.79
C ILE A 136 -7.20 -8.11 -4.93
N TYR A 137 -8.14 -8.50 -4.09
CA TYR A 137 -8.74 -7.65 -3.06
C TYR A 137 -8.31 -8.14 -1.69
N GLY A 138 -7.92 -7.24 -0.80
CA GLY A 138 -7.48 -7.60 0.53
C GLY A 138 -7.92 -6.58 1.57
N GLY A 139 -8.16 -7.07 2.77
CA GLY A 139 -8.50 -6.28 3.94
C GLY A 139 -7.76 -6.81 5.16
N ARG A 140 -7.68 -6.00 6.21
CA ARG A 140 -7.18 -6.47 7.52
C ARG A 140 -8.31 -7.16 8.25
N ASP A 141 -8.17 -8.45 8.50
CA ASP A 141 -9.13 -9.25 9.24
C ASP A 141 -8.40 -10.27 10.10
N SER A 142 -8.50 -10.14 11.42
CA SER A 142 -7.73 -10.98 12.32
C SER A 142 -8.29 -12.38 12.56
N ASP A 143 -9.56 -12.65 12.21
CA ASP A 143 -10.25 -13.84 12.71
C ASP A 143 -11.26 -14.52 11.77
N THR A 144 -11.70 -13.85 10.68
CA THR A 144 -12.84 -14.33 9.90
C THR A 144 -12.44 -14.85 8.51
N SER A 145 -11.80 -14.01 7.69
CA SER A 145 -11.47 -14.31 6.29
C SER A 145 -10.28 -15.26 6.18
N VAL A 146 -10.37 -16.28 5.33
CA VAL A 146 -9.26 -17.22 5.08
C VAL A 146 -8.12 -16.54 4.29
N PRO A 147 -6.89 -17.12 4.27
CA PRO A 147 -5.73 -16.47 3.66
C PRO A 147 -5.88 -16.10 2.20
N VAL A 148 -6.46 -16.98 1.38
CA VAL A 148 -6.66 -16.78 -0.06
C VAL A 148 -7.93 -17.50 -0.50
N GLU A 149 -8.78 -16.83 -1.26
CA GLU A 149 -9.90 -17.45 -1.96
C GLU A 149 -10.03 -16.93 -3.39
N GLN A 150 -10.30 -17.85 -4.31
CA GLN A 150 -10.62 -17.54 -5.69
C GLN A 150 -12.14 -17.37 -5.88
N SER A 151 -12.57 -16.40 -6.68
CA SER A 151 -13.97 -16.29 -7.10
C SER A 151 -14.38 -17.37 -8.11
N PHE A 152 -15.63 -17.82 -8.07
CA PHE A 152 -16.18 -18.71 -9.11
C PHE A 152 -16.23 -18.07 -10.50
N ASP A 153 -16.57 -16.79 -10.57
CA ASP A 153 -16.60 -15.99 -11.79
C ASP A 153 -16.45 -14.50 -11.47
N TRP A 154 -16.44 -13.65 -12.50
CA TRP A 154 -16.29 -12.20 -12.36
C TRP A 154 -17.41 -11.57 -11.52
N VAL A 155 -18.66 -11.97 -11.73
CA VAL A 155 -19.80 -11.37 -11.04
C VAL A 155 -19.75 -11.74 -9.55
N HIS A 156 -19.49 -13.02 -9.25
CA HIS A 156 -19.24 -13.48 -7.90
C HIS A 156 -18.10 -12.70 -7.25
N GLY A 157 -16.93 -12.61 -7.88
CA GLY A 157 -15.78 -11.89 -7.32
C GLY A 157 -16.05 -10.41 -7.08
N MET A 158 -16.70 -9.72 -8.02
CA MET A 158 -17.05 -8.31 -7.85
C MET A 158 -18.02 -8.08 -6.69
N LEU A 159 -18.99 -8.97 -6.49
CA LEU A 159 -20.00 -8.81 -5.45
C LEU A 159 -19.54 -9.30 -4.08
N THR A 160 -18.85 -10.44 -3.99
CA THR A 160 -18.55 -11.11 -2.71
C THR A 160 -17.11 -10.90 -2.23
N LYS A 161 -16.21 -10.42 -3.08
CA LYS A 161 -14.80 -10.19 -2.74
C LYS A 161 -14.43 -8.72 -2.80
N ALA A 162 -14.86 -8.04 -3.85
CA ALA A 162 -14.49 -6.66 -4.12
C ALA A 162 -15.42 -5.65 -3.41
N ALA A 163 -16.73 -5.85 -3.52
CA ALA A 163 -17.72 -4.89 -3.00
C ALA A 163 -17.89 -4.95 -1.48
N THR A 164 -17.55 -6.09 -0.88
CA THR A 164 -17.78 -6.42 0.53
C THR A 164 -16.49 -6.46 1.35
N ILE A 165 -15.38 -5.91 0.84
CA ILE A 165 -14.13 -5.83 1.61
C ILE A 165 -14.39 -5.12 2.92
N GLU A 166 -14.00 -5.77 4.00
CA GLU A 166 -13.89 -5.17 5.32
C GLU A 166 -12.42 -5.09 5.71
N SER A 167 -12.04 -4.00 6.36
CA SER A 167 -10.70 -3.86 6.92
C SER A 167 -10.80 -3.26 8.30
N GLU A 168 -10.06 -3.84 9.24
CA GLU A 168 -9.79 -3.24 10.53
C GLU A 168 -9.18 -1.84 10.35
N THR A 169 -9.68 -0.88 11.12
CA THR A 169 -9.14 0.47 11.20
C THR A 169 -7.67 0.43 11.62
N THR A 170 -6.84 1.16 10.88
CA THR A 170 -5.44 1.37 11.24
C THR A 170 -5.31 2.58 12.16
N SER A 171 -4.19 2.66 12.86
CA SER A 171 -3.79 3.83 13.65
C SER A 171 -3.73 5.15 12.87
N ALA A 172 -3.79 5.11 11.53
CA ALA A 172 -3.81 6.30 10.67
C ALA A 172 -5.21 6.90 10.47
N THR A 173 -6.28 6.16 10.77
CA THR A 173 -7.66 6.65 10.66
C THR A 173 -8.10 7.21 12.02
N LEU A 174 -8.63 8.44 12.06
CA LEU A 174 -9.22 9.01 13.29
C LEU A 174 -10.34 8.08 13.81
N GLY A 175 -10.08 7.30 14.86
CA GLY A 175 -11.04 6.34 15.44
C GLY A 175 -10.41 5.27 16.33
N GLN A 176 -11.25 4.40 16.92
CA GLN A 176 -10.79 3.21 17.65
C GLN A 176 -10.09 2.24 16.69
N GLU A 177 -8.94 1.70 17.11
CA GLU A 177 -8.21 0.65 16.38
C GLU A 177 -8.94 -0.69 16.46
N GLY A 178 -8.86 -1.50 15.40
CA GLY A 178 -9.40 -2.87 15.38
C GLY A 178 -10.90 -2.99 15.07
N VAL A 179 -11.57 -1.90 14.68
CA VAL A 179 -12.97 -1.95 14.24
C VAL A 179 -13.02 -2.25 12.75
N LYS A 180 -13.69 -3.34 12.35
CA LYS A 180 -13.92 -3.66 10.94
C LYS A 180 -14.88 -2.64 10.31
N LYS A 181 -14.46 -2.07 9.19
CA LYS A 181 -15.30 -1.17 8.38
C LYS A 181 -15.28 -1.63 6.93
N PHE A 182 -16.40 -1.47 6.25
CA PHE A 182 -16.46 -1.64 4.82
C PHE A 182 -15.54 -0.63 4.12
N ASN A 183 -14.67 -1.15 3.25
CA ASN A 183 -13.83 -0.35 2.37
C ASN A 183 -13.93 -0.92 0.94
N LEU A 184 -15.09 -0.69 0.34
CA LEU A 184 -15.47 -1.21 -0.97
C LEU A 184 -14.37 -0.99 -2.02
N MET A 185 -13.83 -2.08 -2.59
CA MET A 185 -12.70 -2.12 -3.53
C MET A 185 -11.48 -1.28 -3.12
N ALA A 186 -11.27 -1.06 -1.82
CA ALA A 186 -10.29 -0.11 -1.27
C ALA A 186 -10.40 1.32 -1.82
N ASN A 187 -11.59 1.69 -2.32
CA ASN A 187 -11.80 2.91 -3.10
C ASN A 187 -12.90 3.82 -2.53
N LEU A 188 -13.48 3.47 -1.37
CA LEU A 188 -14.69 4.10 -0.84
C LEU A 188 -14.56 5.62 -0.67
N ASP A 189 -13.42 6.07 -0.12
CA ASP A 189 -13.15 7.49 0.14
C ASP A 189 -12.84 8.30 -1.13
N PHE A 190 -12.62 7.64 -2.27
CA PHE A 190 -12.25 8.26 -3.54
C PHE A 190 -13.40 8.22 -4.57
N LEU A 191 -14.57 7.70 -4.20
CA LEU A 191 -15.70 7.59 -5.11
C LEU A 191 -16.34 8.96 -5.38
N SER A 192 -16.37 9.34 -6.66
CA SER A 192 -17.11 10.53 -7.14
C SER A 192 -18.52 10.20 -7.65
N MET A 193 -19.05 9.01 -7.36
CA MET A 193 -20.35 8.54 -7.86
C MET A 193 -21.07 7.66 -6.83
N PRO A 194 -22.40 7.47 -6.98
CA PRO A 194 -23.15 6.60 -6.08
C PRO A 194 -22.62 5.16 -6.06
N LEU A 195 -22.53 4.58 -4.86
CA LEU A 195 -21.94 3.26 -4.62
C LEU A 195 -22.53 2.17 -5.52
N GLY A 196 -23.86 2.07 -5.60
CA GLY A 196 -24.52 1.07 -6.44
C GLY A 196 -24.18 1.22 -7.94
N LYS A 197 -23.98 2.45 -8.43
CA LYS A 197 -23.57 2.69 -9.81
C LYS A 197 -22.12 2.25 -10.02
N TYR A 198 -21.23 2.54 -9.08
CA TYR A 198 -19.84 2.11 -9.13
C TYR A 198 -19.70 0.58 -9.14
N ILE A 199 -20.41 -0.12 -8.24
CA ILE A 199 -20.42 -1.59 -8.21
C ILE A 199 -20.92 -2.15 -9.55
N MET A 200 -22.07 -1.67 -10.03
CA MET A 200 -22.66 -2.19 -11.27
C MET A 200 -21.83 -1.88 -12.51
N ASN A 201 -21.07 -0.78 -12.53
CA ASN A 201 -20.11 -0.51 -13.59
C ASN A 201 -18.99 -1.56 -13.62
N ASN A 202 -18.45 -1.92 -12.46
CA ASN A 202 -17.42 -2.95 -12.33
C ASN A 202 -17.95 -4.35 -12.70
N VAL A 203 -19.16 -4.71 -12.26
CA VAL A 203 -19.83 -5.97 -12.67
C VAL A 203 -19.97 -6.05 -14.19
N LYS A 204 -20.37 -4.95 -14.85
CA LYS A 204 -20.58 -4.89 -16.30
C LYS A 204 -19.29 -4.70 -17.10
N PHE A 205 -18.16 -4.40 -16.44
CA PHE A 205 -16.92 -4.01 -17.10
C PHE A 205 -16.45 -5.07 -18.11
N ILE A 206 -16.60 -6.36 -17.78
CA ILE A 206 -16.14 -7.49 -18.60
C ILE A 206 -16.96 -7.77 -19.86
N LYS A 207 -18.04 -7.03 -20.13
CA LYS A 207 -18.84 -7.29 -21.35
C LYS A 207 -17.95 -7.21 -22.60
N GLY A 208 -17.87 -8.29 -23.37
CA GLY A 208 -17.04 -8.41 -24.56
C GLY A 208 -15.57 -8.80 -24.30
N VAL A 209 -15.24 -9.24 -23.09
CA VAL A 209 -13.94 -9.83 -22.73
C VAL A 209 -14.11 -11.35 -22.72
N GLU A 210 -13.32 -12.06 -23.52
CA GLU A 210 -13.42 -13.53 -23.65
C GLU A 210 -12.90 -14.25 -22.40
N ASN A 211 -11.77 -13.78 -21.87
CA ASN A 211 -11.10 -14.36 -20.71
C ASN A 211 -10.92 -13.27 -19.65
N PRO A 212 -11.96 -13.02 -18.81
CA PRO A 212 -11.86 -12.00 -17.77
C PRO A 212 -10.80 -12.40 -16.73
N PRO A 213 -10.12 -11.42 -16.10
CA PRO A 213 -9.19 -11.69 -15.02
C PRO A 213 -9.88 -12.44 -13.88
N VAL A 214 -9.15 -13.35 -13.25
CA VAL A 214 -9.63 -14.07 -12.07
C VAL A 214 -9.58 -13.14 -10.86
N ILE A 215 -10.63 -13.15 -10.03
CA ILE A 215 -10.65 -12.33 -8.81
C ILE A 215 -10.29 -13.19 -7.60
N PHE A 216 -9.37 -12.68 -6.80
CA PHE A 216 -8.98 -13.27 -5.53
C PHE A 216 -9.31 -12.33 -4.37
N SER A 217 -9.65 -12.90 -3.22
CA SER A 217 -9.61 -12.21 -1.94
C SER A 217 -8.47 -12.78 -1.11
N VAL A 218 -7.67 -11.92 -0.47
CA VAL A 218 -6.55 -12.32 0.36
C VAL A 218 -6.63 -11.69 1.75
N ASN A 219 -6.14 -12.41 2.75
CA ASN A 219 -6.02 -11.92 4.12
C ASN A 219 -4.69 -12.34 4.73
N TYR A 220 -3.81 -11.37 4.94
CA TYR A 220 -2.48 -11.57 5.53
C TYR A 220 -2.39 -11.24 7.02
N PHE A 221 -3.55 -11.01 7.67
CA PHE A 221 -3.62 -10.42 9.01
C PHE A 221 -4.27 -11.34 10.04
N LEU A 222 -4.51 -12.61 9.67
CA LEU A 222 -4.99 -13.63 10.59
C LEU A 222 -4.08 -13.77 11.80
N LYS A 223 -4.71 -13.93 12.97
CA LYS A 223 -4.03 -14.15 14.24
C LYS A 223 -4.37 -15.52 14.82
N ASP A 224 -3.41 -16.09 15.53
CA ASP A 224 -3.64 -17.29 16.33
C ASP A 224 -4.41 -16.96 17.62
N LYS A 225 -4.74 -18.00 18.39
CA LYS A 225 -5.43 -17.87 19.69
C LYS A 225 -4.63 -17.09 20.75
N TYR A 226 -3.36 -16.79 20.50
CA TYR A 226 -2.47 -16.02 21.37
C TYR A 226 -2.30 -14.58 20.89
N GLY A 227 -2.93 -14.19 19.78
CA GLY A 227 -2.88 -12.85 19.20
C GLY A 227 -1.67 -12.61 18.28
N ASN A 228 -0.90 -13.64 17.94
CA ASN A 228 0.25 -13.53 17.03
C ASN A 228 -0.22 -13.65 15.57
N TYR A 229 0.35 -12.84 14.69
CA TYR A 229 0.14 -13.02 13.24
C TYR A 229 0.66 -14.38 12.79
N ILE A 230 -0.12 -15.08 11.97
CA ILE A 230 0.26 -16.38 11.41
C ILE A 230 0.99 -16.28 10.06
N SER A 231 1.08 -15.08 9.50
CA SER A 231 1.76 -14.77 8.23
C SER A 231 2.93 -13.81 8.48
N GLY A 232 4.07 -14.09 7.85
CA GLY A 232 5.21 -13.20 7.77
C GLY A 232 5.08 -12.16 6.65
N MET A 233 6.05 -11.24 6.57
CA MET A 233 6.07 -10.22 5.51
C MET A 233 6.26 -10.80 4.11
N LYS A 234 6.99 -11.91 3.99
CA LYS A 234 7.22 -12.60 2.71
C LYS A 234 6.04 -13.45 2.25
N ASP A 235 5.07 -13.70 3.13
CA ASP A 235 3.83 -14.41 2.80
C ASP A 235 2.78 -13.46 2.20
N LYS A 236 3.07 -12.16 2.14
CA LYS A 236 2.19 -11.10 1.62
C LYS A 236 2.45 -10.79 0.15
#